data_AF-A0A1Y2IX44-F1
#
_entry.id   AF-A0A1Y2IX44-F1
#
_cell.length_a   1.000
_cell.length_b   1.000
_cell.length_c   1.000
_cell.angle_alpha   90.00
_cell.angle_beta   90.00
_cell.angle_gamma   90.00
#
_symmetry.space_group_name_H-M   'P 1'
#
loop_
_entity.id
_entity.type
_entity.pdbx_description
1 polymer ?
#
loop_
_entity_poly.entity_id
_entity_poly.type
_entity_poly.pdbx_seq_one_letter_code
_entity_poly.pdbx_strand_id
1 'polypeptide(L)'
;MKSSIVTLVLAAAAISAMPSVLPQDATSIIEGINGITQLSIDTSNDVAKLSVSTAPAISPVIVTDLGEIDSAFNSAIGKILLSGPVVGEEAKQVVAALQDAVTQQQAVLAGLGPKATLAGEDFVTEISARLSLLRGDVNTLLTSLLVTVPTESATTTLQLDGLSGSYDQVINIYENE
;
A
#
# COMPACT_ATOMS: atom_id res chain seq x y z
N MET A 1 -6.36 -25.42 61.68
CA MET A 1 -7.37 -24.83 60.77
C MET A 1 -6.69 -24.64 59.42
N LYS A 2 -7.37 -25.07 58.35
CA LYS A 2 -6.87 -25.19 56.97
C LYS A 2 -6.91 -23.84 56.23
N SER A 3 -6.10 -23.81 55.17
CA SER A 3 -6.25 -23.04 53.92
C SER A 3 -5.93 -21.54 53.93
N SER A 4 -5.44 -20.94 52.85
CA SER A 4 -4.78 -21.39 51.62
C SER A 4 -4.29 -20.13 50.92
N ILE A 5 -3.18 -20.25 50.20
CA ILE A 5 -2.61 -19.23 49.30
C ILE A 5 -3.67 -18.83 48.27
N VAL A 6 -3.96 -17.53 48.16
CA VAL A 6 -4.82 -16.98 47.10
C VAL A 6 -3.96 -16.85 45.84
N THR A 7 -4.13 -17.80 44.92
CA THR A 7 -3.63 -17.69 43.55
C THR A 7 -4.44 -16.63 42.83
N LEU A 8 -3.76 -15.57 42.37
CA LEU A 8 -4.36 -14.54 41.52
C LEU A 8 -4.60 -15.15 40.13
N VAL A 9 -5.84 -15.54 39.84
CA VAL A 9 -6.29 -15.86 38.49
C VAL A 9 -6.56 -14.53 37.78
N LEU A 10 -5.75 -14.17 36.78
CA LEU A 10 -6.10 -13.11 35.84
C LEU A 10 -7.33 -13.57 35.04
N ALA A 11 -8.49 -13.02 35.38
CA ALA A 11 -9.69 -13.14 34.58
C ALA A 11 -9.51 -12.31 33.30
N ALA A 12 -9.63 -12.97 32.14
CA ALA A 12 -9.70 -12.31 30.85
C ALA A 12 -10.83 -11.27 30.87
N ALA A 13 -10.48 -10.02 30.58
CA ALA A 13 -11.45 -8.94 30.48
C ALA A 13 -12.38 -9.18 29.29
N ALA A 14 -13.67 -9.01 29.56
CA ALA A 14 -14.77 -9.21 28.64
C ALA A 14 -14.67 -8.31 27.40
N ILE A 15 -14.79 -8.92 26.22
CA ILE A 15 -15.06 -8.24 24.95
C ILE A 15 -16.52 -7.77 25.02
N SER A 16 -16.74 -6.55 25.48
CA SER A 16 -18.06 -5.92 25.41
C SER A 16 -18.35 -5.52 23.98
N ALA A 17 -19.26 -6.27 23.35
CA ALA A 17 -20.13 -5.91 22.22
C ALA A 17 -19.74 -4.63 21.45
N MET A 18 -18.78 -4.76 20.54
CA MET A 18 -18.78 -3.91 19.35
C MET A 18 -19.89 -4.43 18.42
N PRO A 19 -20.58 -3.55 17.66
CA PRO A 19 -21.42 -4.01 16.56
C PRO A 19 -20.58 -4.98 15.72
N SER A 20 -21.12 -6.15 15.43
CA SER A 20 -20.45 -7.20 14.67
C SER A 20 -20.18 -6.70 13.25
N VAL A 21 -19.11 -5.93 13.09
CA VAL A 21 -18.41 -5.81 11.82
C VAL A 21 -17.85 -7.21 11.62
N LEU A 22 -18.44 -7.96 10.68
CA LEU A 22 -17.84 -9.22 10.25
C LEU A 22 -16.38 -8.91 9.91
N PRO A 23 -15.39 -9.53 10.57
CA PRO A 23 -14.00 -9.30 10.21
C PRO A 23 -13.87 -9.59 8.71
N GLN A 24 -13.37 -8.61 7.96
CA GLN A 24 -13.00 -8.82 6.56
C GLN A 24 -12.01 -9.99 6.54
N ASP A 25 -12.27 -10.99 5.69
CA ASP A 25 -11.41 -12.17 5.56
C ASP A 25 -10.17 -11.86 4.71
N ALA A 26 -9.20 -12.78 4.70
CA ALA A 26 -7.98 -12.63 3.90
C ALA A 26 -8.29 -12.38 2.41
N THR A 27 -9.38 -12.97 1.89
CA THR A 27 -9.88 -12.74 0.53
C THR A 27 -10.10 -11.26 0.25
N SER A 28 -10.80 -10.57 1.15
CA SER A 28 -11.14 -9.17 0.97
C SER A 28 -9.92 -8.25 1.00
N ILE A 29 -8.93 -8.58 1.83
CA ILE A 29 -7.62 -7.91 1.85
C ILE A 29 -6.93 -8.09 0.49
N ILE A 30 -6.84 -9.34 0.01
CA ILE A 30 -6.21 -9.69 -1.27
C ILE A 30 -6.88 -8.96 -2.43
N GLU A 31 -8.22 -8.88 -2.45
CA GLU A 31 -8.94 -8.10 -3.46
C GLU A 31 -8.59 -6.61 -3.44
N GLY A 32 -8.43 -6.03 -2.24
CA GLY A 32 -7.98 -4.64 -2.10
C GLY A 32 -6.58 -4.44 -2.68
N ILE A 33 -5.65 -5.34 -2.34
CA ILE A 33 -4.27 -5.30 -2.84
C ILE A 33 -4.23 -5.50 -4.36
N ASN A 34 -5.02 -6.42 -4.91
CA ASN A 34 -5.10 -6.66 -6.35
C ASN A 34 -5.64 -5.45 -7.12
N GLY A 35 -6.48 -4.61 -6.49
CA GLY A 35 -6.90 -3.33 -7.06
C GLY A 35 -5.72 -2.39 -7.28
N ILE A 36 -4.79 -2.32 -6.32
CA ILE A 36 -3.53 -1.55 -6.46
C ILE A 36 -2.71 -2.14 -7.60
N THR A 37 -2.55 -3.47 -7.67
CA THR A 37 -1.79 -4.15 -8.72
C THR A 37 -2.31 -3.80 -10.12
N GLN A 38 -3.63 -3.89 -10.34
CA GLN A 38 -4.22 -3.65 -11.65
C GLN A 38 -4.04 -2.19 -12.09
N LEU A 39 -4.33 -1.23 -11.21
CA LEU A 39 -4.13 0.18 -11.51
C LEU A 39 -2.66 0.49 -11.80
N SER A 40 -1.73 -0.14 -11.06
CA SER A 40 -0.30 0.01 -11.33
C SER A 40 0.11 -0.47 -12.72
N ILE A 41 -0.48 -1.57 -13.19
CA ILE A 41 -0.24 -2.07 -14.56
C ILE A 41 -0.75 -1.06 -15.59
N ASP A 42 -1.95 -0.53 -15.38
CA ASP A 42 -2.57 0.44 -16.28
C ASP A 42 -1.76 1.74 -16.32
N THR A 43 -1.38 2.29 -15.16
CA THR A 43 -0.48 3.45 -15.05
C THR A 43 0.86 3.20 -15.73
N SER A 44 1.47 2.02 -15.55
CA SER A 44 2.74 1.68 -16.18
C SER A 44 2.62 1.71 -17.72
N ASN A 45 1.48 1.28 -18.26
CA ASN A 45 1.23 1.34 -19.70
C ASN A 45 1.09 2.79 -20.21
N ASP A 46 0.51 3.68 -19.42
CA ASP A 46 0.39 5.10 -19.78
C ASP A 46 1.71 5.85 -19.61
N VAL A 47 2.47 5.57 -18.55
CA VAL A 47 3.85 6.03 -18.38
C VAL A 47 4.72 5.60 -19.57
N ALA A 48 4.56 4.38 -20.08
CA ALA A 48 5.30 3.92 -21.26
C ALA A 48 5.03 4.80 -22.49
N LYS A 49 3.81 5.32 -22.65
CA LYS A 49 3.40 6.20 -23.77
C LYS A 49 3.89 7.65 -23.64
N LEU A 50 4.36 8.07 -22.46
CA LEU A 50 4.86 9.42 -22.23
C LEU A 50 6.13 9.69 -23.06
N SER A 51 6.08 10.74 -23.88
CA SER A 51 7.14 11.24 -24.77
C SER A 51 6.95 12.75 -24.95
N VAL A 52 7.94 13.45 -25.52
CA VAL A 52 7.84 14.90 -25.81
C VAL A 52 6.55 15.24 -26.59
N SER A 53 6.18 14.42 -27.57
CA SER A 53 4.98 14.67 -28.40
C SER A 53 3.66 14.31 -27.71
N THR A 54 3.69 13.42 -26.73
CA THR A 54 2.47 12.90 -26.07
C THR A 54 2.26 13.49 -24.68
N ALA A 55 3.25 14.16 -24.10
CA ALA A 55 3.20 14.74 -22.76
C ALA A 55 1.97 15.60 -22.48
N PRO A 56 1.53 16.51 -23.38
CA PRO A 56 0.33 17.32 -23.11
C PRO A 56 -0.94 16.50 -22.90
N ALA A 57 -1.02 15.30 -23.49
CA ALA A 57 -2.16 14.41 -23.35
C ALA A 57 -1.98 13.36 -22.24
N ILE A 58 -0.75 12.90 -22.01
CA ILE A 58 -0.46 11.77 -21.12
C ILE A 58 -0.13 12.20 -19.69
N SER A 59 0.53 13.36 -19.47
CA SER A 59 0.83 13.83 -18.11
C SER A 59 -0.42 13.98 -17.22
N PRO A 60 -1.55 14.56 -17.68
CA PRO A 60 -2.78 14.61 -16.87
C PRO A 60 -3.36 13.24 -16.57
N VAL A 61 -3.20 12.27 -17.49
CA VAL A 61 -3.66 10.89 -17.31
C VAL A 61 -2.84 10.23 -16.19
N ILE A 62 -1.52 10.33 -16.24
CA ILE A 62 -0.63 9.79 -15.19
C ILE A 62 -1.00 10.38 -13.82
N VAL A 63 -1.23 11.69 -13.72
CA VAL A 63 -1.69 12.33 -12.48
C VAL A 63 -3.00 11.72 -11.97
N THR A 64 -3.95 11.50 -12.88
CA THR A 64 -5.24 10.89 -12.55
C THR A 64 -5.04 9.47 -12.06
N ASP A 65 -4.25 8.66 -12.77
CA ASP A 65 -3.97 7.27 -12.41
C ASP A 65 -3.29 7.17 -11.03
N LEU A 66 -2.34 8.06 -10.72
CA LEU A 66 -1.71 8.10 -9.39
C LEU A 66 -2.74 8.43 -8.29
N GLY A 67 -3.73 9.28 -8.57
CA GLY A 67 -4.84 9.55 -7.67
C GLY A 67 -5.80 8.36 -7.49
N GLU A 68 -5.99 7.56 -8.54
CA GLU A 68 -6.76 6.32 -8.46
C GLU A 68 -6.03 5.24 -7.65
N ILE A 69 -4.70 5.14 -7.80
CA ILE A 69 -3.85 4.28 -6.99
C ILE A 69 -3.95 4.67 -5.50
N ASP A 70 -3.89 5.96 -5.17
CA ASP A 70 -4.07 6.49 -3.80
C ASP A 70 -5.43 6.07 -3.23
N SER A 71 -6.49 6.21 -4.03
CA SER A 71 -7.83 5.73 -3.65
C SER A 71 -7.87 4.22 -3.39
N ALA A 72 -7.12 3.43 -4.18
CA ALA A 72 -7.02 1.98 -4.00
C ALA A 72 -6.21 1.60 -2.75
N PHE A 73 -5.12 2.31 -2.45
CA PHE A 73 -4.38 2.15 -1.19
C PHE A 73 -5.30 2.40 0.01
N ASN A 74 -6.01 3.53 0.01
CA ASN A 74 -6.95 3.87 1.09
C ASN A 74 -8.05 2.82 1.27
N SER A 75 -8.59 2.29 0.16
CA SER A 75 -9.55 1.18 0.19
C SER A 75 -8.95 -0.09 0.80
N ALA A 76 -7.75 -0.49 0.36
CA ALA A 76 -7.06 -1.67 0.88
C ALA A 76 -6.73 -1.52 2.38
N ILE A 77 -6.21 -0.36 2.79
CA ILE A 77 -5.95 -0.03 4.21
C ILE A 77 -7.25 -0.13 5.02
N GLY A 78 -8.36 0.42 4.52
CA GLY A 78 -9.67 0.30 5.16
C GLY A 78 -10.09 -1.16 5.37
N LYS A 79 -9.92 -2.02 4.36
CA LYS A 79 -10.21 -3.46 4.48
C LYS A 79 -9.30 -4.17 5.50
N ILE A 80 -8.01 -3.82 5.53
CA ILE A 80 -7.02 -4.37 6.46
C ILE A 80 -7.34 -3.95 7.90
N LEU A 81 -7.68 -2.69 8.15
CA LEU A 81 -8.02 -2.20 9.48
C LEU A 81 -9.32 -2.80 10.04
N LEU A 82 -10.24 -3.20 9.16
CA LEU A 82 -11.48 -3.90 9.52
C LEU A 82 -11.30 -5.43 9.62
N SER A 83 -10.12 -5.94 9.26
CA SER A 83 -9.78 -7.36 9.40
C SER A 83 -9.22 -7.65 10.79
N GLY A 84 -9.45 -8.87 11.28
CA GLY A 84 -8.73 -9.40 12.43
C GLY A 84 -7.34 -9.95 12.02
N PRO A 85 -6.54 -10.43 12.98
CA PRO A 85 -5.29 -11.10 12.65
C PRO A 85 -5.51 -12.31 11.72
N VAL A 86 -4.78 -12.32 10.61
CA VAL A 86 -4.69 -13.38 9.61
C VAL A 86 -3.38 -14.14 9.83
N VAL A 87 -3.45 -15.47 9.84
CA VAL A 87 -2.30 -16.34 10.16
C VAL A 87 -2.24 -17.54 9.22
N GLY A 88 -1.10 -18.24 9.23
CA GLY A 88 -0.95 -19.49 8.46
C GLY A 88 -0.93 -19.24 6.96
N GLU A 89 -1.64 -20.08 6.20
CA GLU A 89 -1.60 -20.01 4.73
C GLU A 89 -2.23 -18.74 4.16
N GLU A 90 -3.29 -18.25 4.79
CA GLU A 90 -3.97 -17.01 4.38
C GLU A 90 -3.04 -15.79 4.51
N ALA A 91 -2.21 -15.76 5.56
CA ALA A 91 -1.23 -14.67 5.74
C ALA A 91 -0.18 -14.67 4.62
N LYS A 92 0.28 -15.86 4.20
CA LYS A 92 1.21 -15.99 3.07
C LYS A 92 0.57 -15.55 1.75
N GLN A 93 -0.72 -15.85 1.55
CA GLN A 93 -1.45 -15.41 0.37
C GLN A 93 -1.59 -13.88 0.32
N VAL A 94 -1.88 -13.23 1.45
CA VAL A 94 -1.89 -11.76 1.57
C VAL A 94 -0.52 -11.18 1.20
N VAL A 95 0.57 -11.75 1.72
CA VAL A 95 1.93 -11.26 1.44
C VAL A 95 2.40 -11.58 0.01
N ALA A 96 1.90 -12.65 -0.60
CA ALA A 96 2.13 -12.93 -2.02
C ALA A 96 1.42 -11.88 -2.90
N ALA A 97 0.15 -11.57 -2.63
CA ALA A 97 -0.56 -10.49 -3.33
C ALA A 97 0.15 -9.14 -3.13
N LEU A 98 0.66 -8.87 -1.92
CA LEU A 98 1.45 -7.67 -1.63
C LEU A 98 2.71 -7.60 -2.49
N GLN A 99 3.43 -8.71 -2.63
CA GLN A 99 4.63 -8.78 -3.46
C GLN A 99 4.33 -8.41 -4.92
N ASP A 100 3.21 -8.88 -5.47
CA ASP A 100 2.80 -8.54 -6.83
C ASP A 100 2.49 -7.05 -6.95
N ALA A 101 1.71 -6.49 -6.01
CA ALA A 101 1.40 -5.06 -5.98
C ALA A 101 2.65 -4.19 -5.88
N VAL A 102 3.58 -4.54 -4.98
CA VAL A 102 4.88 -3.86 -4.81
C VAL A 102 5.68 -3.89 -6.10
N THR A 103 5.74 -5.04 -6.76
CA THR A 103 6.48 -5.21 -8.02
C THR A 103 5.92 -4.30 -9.12
N GLN A 104 4.60 -4.25 -9.27
CA GLN A 104 3.98 -3.39 -10.29
C GLN A 104 4.13 -1.91 -9.97
N GLN A 105 4.01 -1.52 -8.70
CA GLN A 105 4.26 -0.15 -8.27
C GLN A 105 5.71 0.28 -8.54
N GLN A 106 6.68 -0.59 -8.23
CA GLN A 106 8.08 -0.32 -8.57
C GLN A 106 8.31 -0.19 -10.08
N ALA A 107 7.55 -0.91 -10.92
CA ALA A 107 7.61 -0.76 -12.37
C ALA A 107 7.08 0.62 -12.83
N VAL A 108 5.98 1.10 -12.24
CA VAL A 108 5.48 2.47 -12.48
C VAL A 108 6.57 3.49 -12.14
N LEU A 109 7.15 3.40 -10.95
CA LEU A 109 8.19 4.31 -10.46
C LEU A 109 9.44 4.29 -11.35
N ALA A 110 9.90 3.09 -11.73
CA ALA A 110 11.05 2.91 -12.61
C ALA A 110 10.82 3.48 -14.03
N GLY A 111 9.58 3.43 -14.53
CA GLY A 111 9.21 4.03 -15.80
C GLY A 111 9.06 5.55 -15.73
N LEU A 112 8.56 6.05 -14.60
CA LEU A 112 8.20 7.45 -14.40
C LEU A 112 9.42 8.33 -14.08
N GLY A 113 10.36 7.83 -13.28
CA GLY A 113 11.56 8.57 -12.87
C GLY A 113 12.38 9.13 -14.04
N PRO A 114 12.81 8.31 -15.02
CA PRO A 114 13.57 8.79 -16.18
C PRO A 114 12.82 9.77 -17.10
N LYS A 115 11.52 9.97 -16.87
CA LYS A 115 10.64 10.79 -17.72
C LYS A 115 10.21 12.10 -17.07
N ALA A 116 10.77 12.45 -15.92
CA ALA A 116 10.38 13.66 -15.18
C ALA A 116 10.51 14.94 -16.03
N THR A 117 11.62 15.10 -16.75
CA THR A 117 11.83 16.20 -17.72
C THR A 117 10.78 16.31 -18.84
N LEU A 118 10.02 15.24 -19.11
CA LEU A 118 9.01 15.20 -20.17
C LEU A 118 7.64 15.69 -19.70
N ALA A 119 7.36 15.66 -18.39
CA ALA A 119 6.01 15.85 -17.87
C ALA A 119 5.49 17.28 -18.05
N GLY A 120 6.39 18.27 -18.17
CA GLY A 120 6.07 19.70 -18.16
C GLY A 120 5.95 20.24 -16.73
N GLU A 121 6.32 21.50 -16.50
CA GLU A 121 6.51 22.11 -15.17
C GLU A 121 5.29 21.94 -14.22
N ASP A 122 4.08 22.22 -14.73
CA ASP A 122 2.83 22.08 -13.94
C ASP A 122 2.61 20.63 -13.47
N PHE A 123 2.92 19.65 -14.30
CA PHE A 123 2.71 18.24 -13.99
C PHE A 123 3.85 17.63 -13.19
N VAL A 124 5.07 18.15 -13.28
CA VAL A 124 6.18 17.74 -12.41
C VAL A 124 5.80 17.96 -10.95
N THR A 125 5.29 19.16 -10.64
CA THR A 125 4.85 19.51 -9.27
C THR A 125 3.70 18.60 -8.82
N GLU A 126 2.70 18.39 -9.69
CA GLU A 126 1.54 17.58 -9.33
C GLU A 126 1.88 16.10 -9.17
N ILE A 127 2.72 15.54 -10.05
CA ILE A 127 3.20 14.16 -9.94
C ILE A 127 4.01 13.99 -8.64
N SER A 128 4.92 14.91 -8.32
CA SER A 128 5.68 14.85 -7.07
C SER A 128 4.78 14.83 -5.83
N ALA A 129 3.75 15.68 -5.81
CA ALA A 129 2.77 15.72 -4.73
C ALA A 129 1.99 14.39 -4.61
N ARG A 130 1.56 13.80 -5.72
CA ARG A 130 0.88 12.49 -5.73
C ARG A 130 1.78 11.36 -5.25
N LEU A 131 3.04 11.34 -5.70
CA LEU A 131 4.02 10.36 -5.24
C LEU A 131 4.28 10.46 -3.74
N SER A 132 4.31 11.69 -3.19
CA SER A 132 4.49 11.93 -1.76
C SER A 132 3.31 11.42 -0.92
N LEU A 133 2.08 11.54 -1.43
CA LEU A 133 0.89 10.96 -0.79
C LEU A 133 0.97 9.44 -0.77
N LEU A 134 1.24 8.83 -1.93
CA LEU A 134 1.38 7.38 -2.06
C LEU A 134 2.52 6.82 -1.19
N ARG A 135 3.62 7.55 -1.06
CA ARG A 135 4.72 7.21 -0.13
C ARG A 135 4.22 7.16 1.32
N GLY A 136 3.32 8.06 1.70
CA GLY A 136 2.64 8.06 3.00
C GLY A 136 1.70 6.86 3.16
N ASP A 137 0.95 6.50 2.11
CA ASP A 137 0.05 5.35 2.13
C ASP A 137 0.81 4.03 2.29
N VAL A 138 1.98 3.91 1.67
CA VAL A 138 2.87 2.75 1.86
C VAL A 138 3.26 2.58 3.35
N ASN A 139 3.55 3.67 4.07
CA ASN A 139 3.81 3.60 5.51
C ASN A 139 2.57 3.17 6.29
N THR A 140 1.40 3.71 5.95
CA THR A 140 0.13 3.36 6.60
C THR A 140 -0.23 1.89 6.35
N LEU A 141 -0.02 1.40 5.13
CA LEU A 141 -0.20 0.01 4.75
C LEU A 141 0.73 -0.91 5.54
N LEU A 142 2.02 -0.54 5.68
CA LEU A 142 2.97 -1.28 6.50
C LEU A 142 2.47 -1.41 7.93
N THR A 143 2.16 -0.27 8.58
CA THR A 143 1.71 -0.29 9.99
C THR A 143 0.45 -1.15 10.18
N SER A 144 -0.48 -1.11 9.23
CA SER A 144 -1.72 -1.90 9.26
C SER A 144 -1.43 -3.40 9.07
N LEU A 145 -0.62 -3.76 8.07
CA LEU A 145 -0.29 -5.16 7.79
C LEU A 145 0.56 -5.81 8.89
N LEU A 146 1.40 -5.07 9.61
CA LEU A 146 2.15 -5.63 10.74
C LEU A 146 1.23 -6.11 11.88
N VAL A 147 0.05 -5.51 12.02
CA VAL A 147 -0.98 -5.95 12.98
C VAL A 147 -1.80 -7.10 12.41
N THR A 148 -2.13 -7.04 11.11
CA THR A 148 -3.01 -8.00 10.45
C THR A 148 -2.32 -9.32 10.10
N VAL A 149 -1.08 -9.32 9.61
CA VAL A 149 -0.32 -10.53 9.25
C VAL A 149 0.96 -10.66 10.09
N PRO A 150 0.84 -10.75 11.43
CA PRO A 150 2.00 -10.63 12.33
C PRO A 150 3.06 -11.72 12.10
N THR A 151 2.64 -12.91 11.64
CA THR A 151 3.57 -14.03 11.35
C THR A 151 4.43 -13.78 10.12
N GLU A 152 4.04 -12.87 9.23
CA GLU A 152 4.77 -12.52 8.00
C GLU A 152 5.41 -11.13 8.07
N SER A 153 5.46 -10.51 9.26
CA SER A 153 5.93 -9.14 9.51
C SER A 153 7.29 -8.80 8.89
N ALA A 154 8.26 -9.72 8.96
CA ALA A 154 9.58 -9.52 8.38
C ALA A 154 9.52 -9.37 6.86
N THR A 155 8.77 -10.23 6.17
CA THR A 155 8.59 -10.21 4.73
C THR A 155 7.83 -8.95 4.31
N THR A 156 6.73 -8.62 4.99
CA THR A 156 5.95 -7.39 4.76
C THR A 156 6.81 -6.13 4.90
N THR A 157 7.64 -6.06 5.95
CA THR A 157 8.55 -4.93 6.18
C THR A 157 9.53 -4.78 5.04
N LEU A 158 10.23 -5.85 4.65
CA LEU A 158 11.20 -5.79 3.56
C LEU A 158 10.59 -5.32 2.24
N GLN A 159 9.39 -5.81 1.90
CA GLN A 159 8.70 -5.42 0.67
C GLN A 159 8.33 -3.93 0.67
N LEU A 160 7.72 -3.45 1.76
CA LEU A 160 7.23 -2.07 1.83
C LEU A 160 8.33 -1.04 2.10
N ASP A 161 9.41 -1.41 2.78
CA ASP A 161 10.63 -0.59 2.88
C ASP A 161 11.31 -0.47 1.51
N GLY A 162 11.34 -1.57 0.74
CA GLY A 162 11.84 -1.55 -0.64
C GLY A 162 11.03 -0.63 -1.54
N LEU A 163 9.69 -0.72 -1.49
CA LEU A 163 8.79 0.17 -2.23
C LEU A 163 8.94 1.63 -1.79
N SER A 164 9.00 1.86 -0.48
CA SER A 164 9.27 3.17 0.13
C SER A 164 10.52 3.83 -0.44
N GLY A 165 11.63 3.09 -0.51
CA GLY A 165 12.87 3.60 -1.08
C GLY A 165 12.77 3.94 -2.57
N SER A 166 11.97 3.18 -3.34
CA SER A 166 11.70 3.52 -4.75
C SER A 166 10.91 4.82 -4.89
N TYR A 167 9.93 5.05 -4.02
CA TYR A 167 9.19 6.33 -3.98
C TYR A 167 10.11 7.49 -3.62
N ASP A 168 10.91 7.36 -2.55
CA ASP A 168 11.84 8.41 -2.12
C ASP A 168 12.82 8.80 -3.25
N GLN A 169 13.30 7.81 -4.01
CA GLN A 169 14.15 8.03 -5.18
C GLN A 169 13.44 8.85 -6.27
N VAL A 170 12.22 8.48 -6.65
CA VAL A 170 11.50 9.15 -7.75
C VAL A 170 10.99 10.53 -7.33
N ILE A 171 10.50 10.69 -6.10
CA ILE A 171 10.14 12.01 -5.54
C ILE A 171 11.35 12.95 -5.64
N ASN A 172 12.52 12.50 -5.18
CA ASN A 172 13.73 13.32 -5.26
C ASN A 172 14.10 13.67 -6.71
N ILE A 173 13.86 12.80 -7.70
CA ILE A 173 14.06 13.18 -9.11
C ILE A 173 13.13 14.34 -9.47
N TYR A 174 11.82 14.19 -9.25
CA TYR A 174 10.82 15.20 -9.61
C TYR A 174 10.97 16.52 -8.85
N GLU A 175 11.45 16.51 -7.60
CA GLU A 175 11.70 17.74 -6.82
C GLU A 175 12.95 18.52 -7.29
N ASN A 176 13.81 17.91 -8.11
CA ASN A 176 15.02 18.52 -8.64
C ASN A 176 14.97 18.78 -10.16
N GLU A 177 13.80 18.57 -10.80
CA GLU A 177 13.52 19.01 -12.17
C GLU A 177 13.03 20.46 -12.21
#